data_AF-A0A973LT55-F1
#
_entry.id   AF-A0A973LT55-F1
#
_cell.length_a   1.000
_cell.length_b   1.000
_cell.length_c   1.000
_cell.angle_alpha   90.00
_cell.angle_beta   90.00
_cell.angle_gamma   90.00
#
_symmetry.space_group_name_H-M   'P 1'
#
loop_
_entity.id
_entity.type
_entity.pdbx_description
1 polymer ?
#
loop_
_entity_poly.entity_id
_entity_poly.type
_entity_poly.pdbx_seq_one_letter_code
_entity_poly.pdbx_strand_id
1 'polypeptide(L)' 'SLRLQKRFRFYFWDENAGVVRWMCAFDTTEDDVDAFVAALKEEMAH' A
#
# COMPACT_ATOMS: atom_id res chain seq x y z
N SER A 1 1.36 -6.47 -4.84
CA SER A 1 1.04 -5.98 -6.20
C SER A 1 2.05 -4.94 -6.63
N LEU A 2 2.77 -5.15 -7.74
CA LEU A 2 3.67 -4.15 -8.33
C LEU A 2 2.91 -2.91 -8.86
N ARG A 3 1.62 -3.07 -9.20
CA ARG A 3 0.76 -1.99 -9.66
C ARG A 3 0.40 -1.04 -8.52
N LEU A 4 0.01 -1.60 -7.36
CA LEU A 4 -0.24 -0.81 -6.16
C LEU A 4 1.02 -0.09 -5.67
N GLN A 5 2.19 -0.73 -5.78
CA GLN A 5 3.48 -0.17 -5.35
C GLN A 5 3.90 1.07 -6.16
N LYS A 6 3.40 1.24 -7.39
CA LYS A 6 3.61 2.44 -8.20
C LYS A 6 2.81 3.65 -7.69
N ARG A 7 1.63 3.40 -7.11
CA ARG A 7 0.75 4.42 -6.55
C ARG A 7 1.14 4.76 -5.11
N PHE A 8 1.51 3.74 -4.32
CA PHE A 8 1.83 3.87 -2.91
C PHE A 8 3.18 3.22 -2.61
N ARG A 9 4.09 3.96 -1.98
CA ARG A 9 5.42 3.47 -1.61
C ARG A 9 5.33 2.52 -0.42
N PHE A 10 5.45 1.23 -0.70
CA PHE A 10 5.76 0.20 0.30
C PHE A 10 6.91 -0.67 -0.23
N TYR A 11 7.55 -1.43 0.65
CA TYR A 11 8.69 -2.30 0.31
C TYR A 11 8.47 -3.68 0.90
N PHE A 12 9.07 -4.67 0.25
CA PHE A 12 9.04 -6.03 0.77
C PHE A 12 9.93 -6.12 2.00
N TRP A 13 9.34 -6.68 3.06
CA TRP A 13 10.05 -7.08 4.26
C TRP A 13 10.40 -8.57 4.19
N ASP A 14 9.45 -9.37 3.70
CA ASP A 14 9.65 -10.77 3.33
C ASP A 14 8.88 -11.05 2.04
N GLU A 15 9.60 -11.19 0.92
CA GLU A 15 8.99 -11.46 -0.39
C GLU A 15 8.31 -12.81 -0.45
N ASN A 16 8.87 -13.83 0.19
CA ASN A 16 8.37 -15.21 0.13
C ASN A 16 7.09 -15.37 0.95
N ALA A 17 7.00 -14.66 2.07
CA ALA A 17 5.78 -14.59 2.89
C ALA A 17 4.78 -13.52 2.40
N GLY A 18 5.12 -12.74 1.37
CA GLY A 18 4.27 -11.64 0.88
C GLY A 18 4.10 -10.49 1.87
N VAL A 19 5.02 -10.36 2.83
CA VAL A 19 4.98 -9.31 3.85
C VAL A 19 5.61 -8.04 3.32
N VAL A 20 4.83 -6.96 3.32
CA VAL A 20 5.27 -5.63 2.92
C VAL A 20 5.16 -4.66 4.08
N ARG A 21 6.02 -3.65 4.07
CA ARG A 21 6.00 -2.54 5.01
C ARG A 21 5.63 -1.27 4.28
N TRP A 22 4.50 -0.71 4.69
CA TRP A 22 4.05 0.62 4.33
C TRP A 22 4.38 1.57 5.47
N MET A 23 4.86 2.78 5.16
CA MET A 23 5.28 3.78 6.15
C MET A 23 4.39 5.00 6.04
N CYS A 24 3.95 5.49 7.19
CA CYS A 24 3.40 6.82 7.32
C CYS A 24 4.51 7.79 7.76
N ALA A 25 4.40 9.04 7.33
CA ALA A 25 5.24 10.15 7.74
C ALA A 25 4.41 11.17 8.56
N PHE A 26 5.06 12.20 9.09
CA PHE A 26 4.40 13.20 9.93
C PHE A 26 3.28 13.98 9.23
N ASP A 27 3.32 14.02 7.90
CA ASP A 27 2.36 14.67 7.01
C ASP A 27 1.30 13.72 6.43
N THR A 28 1.32 12.43 6.79
CA THR A 28 0.28 11.49 6.36
C THR A 28 -1.07 11.86 6.97
N THR A 29 -2.08 12.01 6.12
CA THR A 29 -3.45 12.38 6.50
C THR A 29 -4.38 11.16 6.51
N GLU A 30 -5.58 11.32 7.08
CA GLU A 30 -6.62 10.28 7.01
C GLU A 30 -7.02 9.98 5.55
N ASP A 31 -7.10 11.02 4.71
CA ASP A 31 -7.42 10.89 3.28
C ASP A 31 -6.38 10.03 2.54
N ASP A 32 -5.10 10.11 2.89
CA ASP A 32 -4.05 9.26 2.31
C ASP A 32 -4.27 7.78 2.66
N VAL A 33 -4.75 7.51 3.87
CA VAL A 33 -5.06 6.15 4.34
C VAL A 33 -6.29 5.60 3.64
N ASP A 34 -7.35 6.40 3.54
CA ASP A 34 -8.57 6.00 2.85
C ASP A 34 -8.31 5.74 1.36
N ALA A 35 -7.48 6.58 0.72
CA ALA A 35 -7.05 6.38 -0.66
C ALA A 35 -6.27 5.07 -0.84
N PHE A 36 -5.39 4.72 0.11
CA PHE A 36 -4.67 3.45 0.08
C PHE A 36 -5.61 2.24 0.22
N VAL A 37 -6.56 2.29 1.17
CA VAL A 37 -7.53 1.20 1.39
C VAL A 37 -8.44 1.02 0.18
N ALA A 38 -8.90 2.11 -0.44
CA ALA A 38 -9.71 2.06 -1.66
C ALA A 38 -8.94 1.38 -2.81
N ALA A 39 -7.71 1.80 -3.05
CA ALA A 39 -6.86 1.21 -4.07
C ALA A 39 -6.57 -0.28 -3.79
N LEU A 40 -6.36 -0.67 -2.52
CA LEU A 40 -6.17 -2.06 -2.15
C LEU A 40 -7.41 -2.92 -2.47
N LYS A 41 -8.61 -2.40 -2.19
CA LYS A 41 -9.87 -3.09 -2.54
C LYS A 41 -10.03 -3.25 -4.05
N GLU A 42 -9.71 -2.22 -4.83
CA GLU A 42 -9.69 -2.30 -6.30
C GLU A 42 -8.75 -3.40 -6.78
N GLU A 43 -7.53 -3.48 -6.24
CA GLU A 43 -6.55 -4.50 -6.61
C GLU A 43 -7.02 -5.92 -6.29
N MET A 44 -7.78 -6.12 -5.21
CA MET A 44 -8.28 -7.43 -4.79
C MET A 44 -9.52 -7.90 -5.58
N ALA A 45 -10.25 -6.97 -6.20
CA ALA A 45 -11.43 -7.28 -7.02
C ALA A 45 -11.07 -7.72 -8.45
N HIS A 46 -9.79 -7.66 -8.82
CA HIS A 46 -9.24 -8.08 -10.11
C HIS A 46 -8.51 -9.43 -9.99
#